data_AF-A0A8S1ETU0-F1
#
_entry.id   AF-A0A8S1ETU0-F1
#
_cell.length_a   1.000
_cell.length_b   1.000
_cell.length_c   1.000
_cell.angle_alpha   90.00
_cell.angle_beta   90.00
_cell.angle_gamma   90.00
#
_symmetry.space_group_name_H-M   'P 1'
#
loop_
_entity.id
_entity.type
_entity.pdbx_description
1 polymer ?
#
loop_
_entity_poly.entity_id
_entity_poly.type
_entity_poly.pdbx_seq_one_letter_code
_entity_poly.pdbx_strand_id
1 'polypeptide(L)'
;MLSLYSRRALQAVGKIQSSVRLNSTNKPTKWKIEEKTENDTTTVSMQPVQDSSQFRSESDVCSLCTCNVPVKVSYKDVLILEQFMRDDGTVLPKELTGLCKNQQLRVERCVMQAHWSGLFGSKYGDVVERKGYYRFNRYWNDDMAMYRLETKKVHGTWYYIKRYPTKNNAIFKNPIN
;
A
#
# COMPACT_ATOMS: atom_id res chain seq x y z
N MET A 1 -26.39 11.39 57.02
CA MET A 1 -27.20 10.21 56.64
C MET A 1 -26.51 9.52 55.48
N LEU A 2 -25.93 8.35 55.74
CA LEU A 2 -25.25 7.49 54.76
C LEU A 2 -26.27 6.50 54.21
N SER A 3 -26.51 6.49 52.90
CA SER A 3 -27.25 5.42 52.24
C SER A 3 -26.27 4.44 51.62
N LEU A 4 -25.97 3.39 52.38
CA LEU A 4 -25.40 2.14 51.88
C LEU A 4 -26.45 1.44 51.01
N TYR A 5 -26.10 1.05 49.79
CA TYR A 5 -26.84 0.02 49.07
C TYR A 5 -25.91 -1.09 48.60
N SER A 6 -26.47 -2.27 48.68
CA SER A 6 -25.84 -3.56 48.90
C SER A 6 -25.35 -4.22 47.61
N ARG A 7 -24.29 -5.04 47.75
CA ARG A 7 -23.75 -5.98 46.76
C ARG A 7 -24.72 -7.15 46.57
N ARG A 8 -24.98 -7.55 45.32
CA ARG A 8 -25.16 -8.96 44.96
C ARG A 8 -24.46 -9.28 43.65
N ALA A 9 -23.58 -10.28 43.74
CA ALA A 9 -22.91 -10.95 42.63
C ALA A 9 -23.86 -11.95 41.96
N LEU A 10 -23.71 -12.12 40.65
CA LEU A 10 -24.10 -13.34 39.95
C LEU A 10 -22.93 -13.79 39.07
N GLN A 11 -22.59 -15.07 39.22
CA GLN A 11 -21.53 -15.79 38.53
C GLN A 11 -21.94 -16.21 37.12
N ALA A 12 -20.92 -16.52 36.33
CA ALA A 12 -20.87 -16.69 34.89
C ALA A 12 -21.43 -18.01 34.33
N VAL A 13 -21.86 -18.00 33.06
CA VAL A 13 -21.70 -19.05 32.02
C VAL A 13 -21.78 -18.28 30.68
N GLY A 14 -20.79 -18.21 29.80
CA GLY A 14 -20.04 -19.29 29.16
C GLY A 14 -20.53 -19.47 27.72
N LYS A 15 -19.86 -18.81 26.77
CA LYS A 15 -19.68 -19.28 25.38
C LYS A 15 -18.49 -18.56 24.75
N ILE A 16 -17.31 -18.97 25.22
CA ILE A 16 -16.07 -18.86 24.45
C ILE A 16 -16.26 -19.84 23.29
N GLN A 17 -16.53 -19.35 22.08
CA GLN A 17 -16.30 -20.17 20.90
C GLN A 17 -14.81 -20.12 20.61
N SER A 18 -14.14 -21.12 21.17
CA SER A 18 -12.77 -21.47 20.91
C SER A 18 -12.60 -21.84 19.43
N SER A 19 -11.76 -21.09 18.74
CA SER A 19 -10.82 -21.70 17.79
C SER A 19 -9.42 -21.28 18.19
N VAL A 20 -8.94 -21.86 19.29
CA VAL A 20 -7.51 -21.92 19.58
C VAL A 20 -6.91 -22.81 18.50
N ARG A 21 -6.07 -22.23 17.64
CA ARG A 21 -5.02 -23.01 16.97
C ARG A 21 -3.70 -22.69 17.64
N LEU A 22 -3.09 -23.75 18.16
CA LEU A 22 -1.77 -23.75 18.75
C LEU A 22 -0.77 -23.53 17.62
N ASN A 23 -0.02 -22.42 17.67
CA ASN A 23 1.33 -22.38 17.12
C ASN A 23 2.22 -21.57 18.05
N SER A 24 3.33 -22.20 18.38
CA SER A 24 4.34 -21.78 19.35
C SER A 24 5.09 -20.57 18.84
N THR A 25 4.59 -19.38 19.20
CA THR A 25 5.35 -18.28 19.79
C THR A 25 4.44 -17.06 19.80
N ASN A 26 4.01 -16.63 20.99
CA ASN A 26 3.43 -15.30 21.23
C ASN A 26 4.54 -14.25 21.05
N LYS A 27 5.18 -14.22 19.88
CA LYS A 27 6.25 -13.28 19.55
C LYS A 27 5.60 -12.06 18.93
N PRO A 28 5.83 -10.86 19.49
CA PRO A 28 5.33 -9.64 18.91
C PRO A 28 5.98 -9.43 17.54
N THR A 29 5.15 -9.14 16.54
CA THR A 29 5.57 -8.90 15.16
C THR A 29 6.09 -7.49 14.95
N LYS A 30 5.61 -6.53 15.74
CA LYS A 30 6.04 -5.13 15.72
C LYS A 30 6.78 -4.79 17.01
N TRP A 31 7.92 -4.14 16.86
CA TRP A 31 8.75 -3.66 17.96
C TRP A 31 8.89 -2.14 17.85
N LYS A 32 8.82 -1.47 18.99
CA LYS A 32 9.08 -0.04 19.10
C LYS A 32 10.37 0.17 19.87
N ILE A 33 11.26 0.99 19.34
CA ILE A 33 12.49 1.40 19.99
C ILE A 33 12.18 2.65 20.82
N GLU A 34 12.50 2.62 22.10
CA GLU A 34 12.36 3.77 23.00
C GLU A 34 13.73 4.17 23.54
N GLU A 35 14.09 5.44 23.30
CA GLU A 35 15.33 6.05 23.77
C GLU A 35 15.01 6.97 24.95
N LYS A 36 15.73 6.79 26.06
CA LYS A 36 15.64 7.64 27.25
C LYS A 36 17.05 8.11 27.62
N THR A 37 17.26 9.42 27.65
CA THR A 37 18.52 10.05 28.07
C THR A 37 18.39 10.52 29.51
N GLU A 38 19.09 9.87 30.43
CA GLU A 38 19.18 10.29 31.83
C GLU A 38 20.65 10.55 32.16
N ASN A 39 20.94 11.77 32.64
CA ASN A 39 22.26 12.17 33.16
C ASN A 39 23.45 11.71 32.29
N ASP A 40 23.44 12.08 31.01
CA ASP A 40 24.50 11.79 30.03
C ASP A 40 24.59 10.31 29.57
N THR A 41 23.71 9.44 30.06
CA THR A 41 23.59 8.05 29.59
C THR A 41 22.31 7.86 28.78
N THR A 42 22.47 7.43 27.53
CA THR A 42 21.35 7.06 26.64
C THR A 42 21.00 5.60 26.79
N THR A 43 19.84 5.29 27.38
CA THR A 43 19.32 3.92 27.47
C THR A 43 18.35 3.67 26.32
N VAL A 44 18.67 2.69 25.48
CA VAL A 44 17.82 2.25 24.36
C VAL A 44 17.14 0.93 24.74
N SER A 45 15.81 0.91 24.74
CA SER A 45 15.01 -0.27 25.08
C SER A 45 14.08 -0.67 23.94
N MET A 46 13.81 -1.97 23.78
CA MET A 46 12.81 -2.49 22.83
C MET A 46 11.54 -2.88 23.57
N GLN A 47 10.41 -2.32 23.13
CA GLN A 47 9.09 -2.70 23.63
C GLN A 47 8.26 -3.41 22.55
N PRO A 48 7.60 -4.53 22.90
CA PRO A 48 6.71 -5.23 22.00
C PRO A 48 5.39 -4.47 21.82
N VAL A 49 5.00 -4.22 20.58
CA VAL A 49 3.69 -3.64 20.25
C VAL A 49 2.70 -4.78 20.01
N GLN A 50 1.57 -4.76 20.70
CA GLN A 50 0.52 -5.74 20.53
C GLN A 50 -0.26 -5.44 19.25
N ASP A 51 -0.11 -6.29 18.23
CA ASP A 51 -0.87 -6.21 16.99
C ASP A 51 -2.17 -7.01 17.13
N SER A 52 -3.33 -6.39 16.91
CA SER A 52 -4.65 -7.06 17.00
C SER A 52 -5.00 -7.90 15.76
N SER A 53 -4.24 -7.80 14.68
CA SER A 53 -4.58 -8.43 13.40
C SER A 53 -3.80 -9.72 13.16
N GLN A 54 -4.35 -10.84 13.63
CA GLN A 54 -3.97 -12.17 13.15
C GLN A 54 -4.60 -12.44 11.78
N PHE A 55 -4.09 -11.81 10.73
CA PHE A 55 -4.43 -12.17 9.36
C PHE A 55 -3.22 -12.82 8.69
N ARG A 56 -2.95 -14.07 9.07
CA ARG A 56 -2.15 -14.97 8.23
C ARG A 56 -3.10 -15.96 7.61
N SER A 57 -3.43 -15.74 6.34
CA SER A 57 -4.13 -16.75 5.55
C SER A 57 -3.19 -17.95 5.38
N GLU A 58 -3.64 -19.13 5.78
CA GLU A 58 -2.97 -20.43 5.57
C GLU A 58 -2.86 -20.82 4.07
N SER A 59 -3.19 -19.91 3.15
CA SER A 59 -3.20 -20.14 1.71
C SER A 59 -1.91 -19.65 1.06
N ASP A 60 -1.34 -20.44 0.15
CA ASP A 60 -0.18 -20.11 -0.70
C ASP A 60 -0.43 -18.95 -1.69
N VAL A 61 -1.63 -18.37 -1.69
CA VAL A 61 -2.07 -17.36 -2.64
C VAL A 61 -2.02 -15.98 -2.01
N CYS A 62 -1.56 -15.00 -2.80
CA CYS A 62 -1.39 -13.63 -2.34
C CYS A 62 -2.71 -12.97 -1.92
N SER A 63 -2.70 -12.16 -0.86
CA SER A 63 -3.91 -11.51 -0.31
C SER A 63 -4.68 -10.68 -1.36
N LEU A 64 -3.98 -9.90 -2.18
CA LEU A 64 -4.61 -9.14 -3.27
C LEU A 64 -5.08 -10.00 -4.45
N CYS A 65 -4.65 -11.27 -4.53
CA CYS A 65 -5.04 -12.22 -5.56
C CYS A 65 -6.28 -13.02 -5.14
N THR A 66 -6.43 -13.30 -3.83
CA THR A 66 -7.57 -14.04 -3.25
C THR A 66 -8.76 -13.14 -2.96
N CYS A 67 -8.51 -11.86 -2.70
CA CYS A 67 -9.56 -10.87 -2.58
C CYS A 67 -10.39 -10.83 -3.86
N ASN A 68 -11.68 -11.19 -3.75
CA ASN A 68 -12.70 -10.99 -4.79
C ASN A 68 -13.04 -9.50 -4.97
N VAL A 69 -12.04 -8.62 -4.93
CA VAL A 69 -12.21 -7.20 -5.26
C VAL A 69 -12.30 -7.13 -6.79
N PRO A 70 -13.45 -6.71 -7.35
CA PRO A 70 -13.68 -6.78 -8.80
C PRO A 70 -12.81 -5.79 -9.60
N VAL A 71 -12.10 -4.89 -8.91
CA VAL A 71 -11.31 -3.81 -9.50
C VAL A 71 -9.85 -3.96 -9.11
N LYS A 72 -8.96 -3.86 -10.11
CA LYS A 72 -7.52 -3.88 -9.85
C LYS A 72 -7.11 -2.64 -9.04
N VAL A 73 -6.37 -2.82 -7.95
CA VAL A 73 -5.92 -1.73 -7.06
C VAL A 73 -5.26 -0.61 -7.86
N SER A 74 -5.71 0.63 -7.65
CA SER A 74 -5.24 1.85 -8.30
C SER A 74 -4.52 2.77 -7.32
N TYR A 75 -3.81 3.79 -7.83
CA TYR A 75 -3.17 4.80 -6.96
C TYR A 75 -4.16 5.64 -6.15
N LYS A 76 -5.45 5.62 -6.52
CA LYS A 76 -6.52 6.34 -5.80
C LYS A 76 -6.97 5.60 -4.54
N ASP A 77 -6.67 4.30 -4.44
CA ASP A 77 -7.12 3.45 -3.34
C ASP A 77 -6.19 3.58 -2.12
N VAL A 78 -6.09 4.81 -1.62
CA VAL A 78 -5.13 5.22 -0.59
C VAL A 78 -5.22 4.32 0.66
N LEU A 79 -6.43 4.00 1.12
CA LEU A 79 -6.66 3.17 2.32
C LEU A 79 -6.10 1.74 2.18
N ILE A 80 -6.08 1.19 0.97
CA ILE A 80 -5.49 -0.13 0.70
C ILE A 80 -3.98 -0.01 0.63
N LEU A 81 -3.47 1.03 -0.03
CA LEU A 81 -2.03 1.26 -0.18
C LEU A 81 -1.34 1.48 1.17
N GLU A 82 -1.98 2.21 2.09
CA GLU A 82 -1.46 2.46 3.44
C GLU A 82 -1.17 1.17 4.22
N GLN A 83 -1.95 0.11 4.01
CA GLN A 83 -1.75 -1.18 4.68
C GLN A 83 -0.41 -1.83 4.29
N PHE A 84 0.14 -1.48 3.13
CA PHE A 84 1.41 -1.98 2.63
C PHE A 84 2.57 -0.98 2.80
N MET A 85 2.36 0.10 3.57
CA MET A 85 3.35 1.15 3.78
C MET A 85 3.82 1.20 5.24
N ARG A 86 5.03 1.71 5.44
CA ARG A 86 5.54 2.12 6.76
C ARG A 86 5.00 3.50 7.14
N ASP A 87 5.21 3.85 8.40
CA ASP A 87 4.92 5.19 8.92
C ASP A 87 5.74 6.28 8.19
N ASP A 88 6.88 5.93 7.58
CA ASP A 88 7.71 6.83 6.77
C ASP A 88 7.18 7.02 5.33
N GLY A 89 6.14 6.30 4.92
CA GLY A 89 5.63 6.32 3.54
C GLY A 89 6.39 5.45 2.54
N THR A 90 7.34 4.63 3.00
CA THR A 90 8.02 3.63 2.17
C THR A 90 7.19 2.35 2.10
N VAL A 91 7.24 1.63 0.96
CA VAL A 91 6.53 0.35 0.81
C VAL A 91 7.22 -0.76 1.60
N LEU A 92 6.44 -1.61 2.25
CA LEU A 92 6.94 -2.78 2.95
C LEU A 92 7.57 -3.80 1.98
N PRO A 93 8.66 -4.48 2.37
CA PRO A 93 9.28 -5.50 1.55
C PRO A 93 8.34 -6.69 1.34
N LYS A 94 8.50 -7.36 0.20
CA LYS A 94 7.65 -8.49 -0.22
C LYS A 94 7.53 -9.61 0.82
N GLU A 95 8.61 -9.86 1.56
CA GLU A 95 8.68 -10.89 2.61
C GLU A 95 7.71 -10.61 3.76
N LEU A 96 7.45 -9.34 4.05
CA LEU A 96 6.50 -8.91 5.08
C LEU A 96 5.08 -8.78 4.52
N THR A 97 4.93 -8.30 3.28
CA THR A 97 3.59 -8.12 2.68
C THR A 97 2.93 -9.43 2.26
N GLY A 98 3.71 -10.46 1.94
CA GLY A 98 3.18 -11.74 1.44
C GLY A 98 2.57 -11.65 0.04
N LEU A 99 2.81 -10.56 -0.70
CA LEU A 99 2.27 -10.37 -2.04
C LEU A 99 3.05 -11.16 -3.10
N CYS A 100 2.36 -11.54 -4.18
CA CYS A 100 3.06 -12.08 -5.35
C CYS A 100 3.90 -10.97 -6.01
N LYS A 101 4.94 -11.35 -6.77
CA LYS A 101 5.87 -10.39 -7.39
C LYS A 101 5.15 -9.32 -8.23
N ASN A 102 4.13 -9.74 -8.98
CA ASN A 102 3.38 -8.84 -9.86
C ASN A 102 2.57 -7.82 -9.07
N GLN A 103 1.91 -8.24 -7.98
CA GLN A 103 1.12 -7.34 -7.14
C GLN A 103 2.02 -6.43 -6.30
N GLN A 104 3.15 -6.93 -5.80
CA GLN A 104 4.14 -6.11 -5.11
C GLN A 104 4.60 -4.95 -6.00
N LEU A 105 5.04 -5.24 -7.23
CA LEU A 105 5.47 -4.20 -8.19
C LEU A 105 4.33 -3.23 -8.55
N ARG A 106 3.09 -3.72 -8.61
CA ARG A 106 1.91 -2.89 -8.85
C ARG A 106 1.68 -1.93 -7.69
N VAL A 107 1.72 -2.40 -6.45
CA VAL A 107 1.57 -1.58 -5.24
C VAL A 107 2.66 -0.54 -5.17
N GLU A 108 3.92 -0.90 -5.43
CA GLU A 108 5.04 0.05 -5.48
C GLU A 108 4.81 1.18 -6.49
N ARG A 109 4.34 0.85 -7.71
CA ARG A 109 3.97 1.86 -8.70
C ARG A 109 2.81 2.73 -8.23
N CYS A 110 1.73 2.13 -7.72
CA CYS A 110 0.57 2.87 -7.22
C CYS A 110 0.92 3.81 -6.06
N VAL A 111 1.78 3.39 -5.13
CA VAL A 111 2.26 4.22 -4.01
C VAL A 111 3.06 5.41 -4.53
N MET A 112 3.99 5.19 -5.45
CA MET A 112 4.75 6.28 -6.08
C MET A 112 3.84 7.25 -6.85
N GLN A 113 2.87 6.73 -7.60
CA GLN A 113 1.86 7.53 -8.29
C GLN A 113 1.03 8.37 -7.31
N ALA A 114 0.61 7.79 -6.19
CA ALA A 114 -0.17 8.47 -5.16
C ALA A 114 0.62 9.57 -4.45
N HIS A 115 1.91 9.32 -4.15
CA HIS A 115 2.84 10.34 -3.65
C HIS A 115 2.95 11.52 -4.60
N TRP A 116 3.20 11.28 -5.89
CA TRP A 116 3.32 12.37 -6.88
C TRP A 116 2.00 13.06 -7.19
N SER A 117 0.88 12.39 -6.95
CA SER A 117 -0.46 12.99 -7.06
C SER A 117 -0.86 13.77 -5.80
N GLY A 118 -0.06 13.71 -4.73
CA GLY A 118 -0.32 14.38 -3.46
C GLY A 118 -1.46 13.77 -2.63
N LEU A 119 -1.81 12.49 -2.86
CA LEU A 119 -2.96 11.85 -2.21
C LEU A 119 -2.70 11.46 -0.75
N PHE A 120 -1.44 11.32 -0.34
CA PHE A 120 -1.09 10.95 1.02
C PHE A 120 -1.05 12.14 2.01
N GLY A 121 -1.24 13.38 1.55
CA GLY A 121 -1.23 14.55 2.44
C GLY A 121 0.12 14.76 3.15
N SER A 122 0.11 15.30 4.37
CA SER A 122 1.31 15.64 5.16
C SER A 122 1.83 14.51 6.05
N LYS A 123 1.22 13.33 6.01
CA LYS A 123 1.49 12.25 6.99
C LYS A 123 2.80 11.49 6.75
N TYR A 124 3.26 11.42 5.50
CA TYR A 124 4.42 10.62 5.08
C TYR A 124 5.60 11.47 4.61
N GLY A 125 5.62 12.73 5.02
CA GLY A 125 6.65 13.67 4.65
C GLY A 125 6.14 15.08 4.87
N ASP A 126 7.00 15.92 5.44
CA ASP A 126 6.84 17.36 5.34
C ASP A 126 6.63 17.69 3.87
N VAL A 127 5.72 18.61 3.59
CA VAL A 127 5.40 19.09 2.25
C VAL A 127 6.71 19.48 1.59
N VAL A 128 7.35 18.54 0.87
CA VAL A 128 8.57 18.79 0.10
C VAL A 128 8.17 19.97 -0.74
N GLU A 129 8.81 21.12 -0.50
CA GLU A 129 8.44 22.38 -1.12
C GLU A 129 8.17 22.07 -2.58
N ARG A 130 6.91 22.21 -3.02
CA ARG A 130 6.43 21.79 -4.35
C ARG A 130 7.13 22.63 -5.42
N LYS A 131 8.41 22.37 -5.63
CA LYS A 131 9.35 23.11 -6.46
C LYS A 131 9.57 22.31 -7.74
N GLY A 132 9.82 23.04 -8.83
CA GLY A 132 9.99 22.44 -10.15
C GLY A 132 8.75 21.68 -10.62
N TYR A 133 8.96 20.48 -11.15
CA TYR A 133 7.89 19.69 -11.76
C TYR A 133 6.86 19.16 -10.75
N TYR A 134 7.20 19.10 -9.46
CA TYR A 134 6.28 18.68 -8.39
C TYR A 134 5.19 19.72 -8.06
N ARG A 135 5.24 20.91 -8.67
CA ARG A 135 4.21 21.96 -8.54
C ARG A 135 2.89 21.59 -9.24
N PHE A 136 2.96 20.80 -10.31
CA PHE A 136 1.80 20.54 -11.15
C PHE A 136 1.00 19.34 -10.64
N ASN A 137 -0.33 19.46 -10.67
CA ASN A 137 -1.20 18.33 -10.36
C ASN A 137 -0.99 17.23 -11.40
N ARG A 138 -0.60 16.04 -10.95
CA ARG A 138 -0.37 14.87 -11.80
C ARG A 138 -1.41 13.81 -11.48
N TYR A 139 -1.99 13.24 -12.53
CA TYR A 139 -2.93 12.14 -12.43
C TYR A 139 -2.55 11.05 -13.42
N TRP A 140 -2.97 9.83 -13.12
CA TRP A 140 -2.60 8.64 -13.88
C TRP A 140 -3.83 7.88 -14.35
N ASN A 141 -3.71 7.25 -15.51
CA ASN A 141 -4.78 6.43 -16.08
C ASN A 141 -4.70 4.97 -15.59
N ASP A 142 -3.50 4.43 -15.41
CA ASP A 142 -3.25 3.09 -14.86
C ASP A 142 -1.88 3.02 -14.16
N ASP A 143 -1.54 1.86 -13.59
CA ASP A 143 -0.29 1.65 -12.87
C ASP A 143 0.96 1.68 -13.77
N MET A 144 0.79 1.54 -15.10
CA MET A 144 1.88 1.57 -16.07
C MET A 144 2.04 2.92 -16.78
N ALA A 145 1.16 3.88 -16.52
CA ALA A 145 1.13 5.18 -17.19
C ALA A 145 2.45 5.95 -17.06
N MET A 146 3.24 5.70 -16.00
CA MET A 146 4.56 6.29 -15.82
C MET A 146 5.58 5.86 -16.87
N TYR A 147 5.50 4.62 -17.36
CA TYR A 147 6.47 4.05 -18.28
C TYR A 147 6.05 4.18 -19.74
N ARG A 148 4.81 4.61 -20.02
CA ARG A 148 4.33 4.78 -21.38
C ARG A 148 4.94 6.03 -21.98
N LEU A 149 5.72 5.85 -23.05
CA LEU A 149 6.22 6.95 -23.86
C LEU A 149 5.05 7.52 -24.67
N GLU A 150 4.67 8.77 -24.39
CA GLU A 150 3.73 9.49 -25.23
C GLU A 150 4.49 10.16 -26.37
N THR A 151 4.16 9.78 -27.60
CA THR A 151 4.65 10.50 -28.78
C THR A 151 3.82 11.77 -28.95
N LYS A 152 4.43 12.94 -28.79
CA LYS A 152 3.77 14.22 -29.07
C LYS A 152 3.48 14.32 -30.56
N LYS A 153 2.24 14.02 -30.96
CA LYS A 153 1.78 14.22 -32.34
C LYS A 153 1.47 15.71 -32.52
N VAL A 154 2.43 16.46 -33.05
CA VAL A 154 2.21 17.87 -33.39
C VAL A 154 1.43 17.93 -34.71
N HIS A 155 0.40 18.76 -34.78
CA HIS A 155 -0.27 19.01 -36.06
C HIS A 155 0.75 19.57 -37.07
N GLY A 156 0.80 19.00 -38.28
CA GLY A 156 1.75 19.41 -39.32
C GLY A 156 3.15 18.78 -39.27
N THR A 157 3.53 18.03 -38.22
CA THR A 157 4.77 17.26 -38.25
C THR A 157 4.58 15.95 -39.01
N TRP A 158 5.27 15.79 -40.13
CA TRP A 158 5.32 14.53 -40.88
C TRP A 158 6.31 13.58 -40.22
N TYR A 159 5.82 12.51 -39.61
CA TYR A 159 6.64 11.37 -39.23
C TYR A 159 6.46 10.27 -40.26
N TYR A 160 7.43 10.10 -41.16
CA TYR A 160 7.47 8.95 -42.06
C TYR A 160 7.95 7.72 -41.28
N ILE A 161 7.02 6.83 -40.91
CA ILE A 161 7.36 5.51 -40.38
C ILE A 161 7.43 4.55 -41.57
N LYS A 162 8.64 4.26 -42.05
CA LYS A 162 8.86 3.24 -43.09
C LYS A 162 8.50 1.86 -42.54
N ARG A 163 7.25 1.44 -42.70
CA ARG A 163 6.82 0.08 -42.35
C ARG A 163 7.09 -0.81 -43.55
N TYR A 164 8.08 -1.68 -43.44
CA TYR A 164 8.26 -2.75 -44.41
C TYR A 164 7.04 -3.68 -44.35
N PRO A 165 6.46 -4.09 -45.49
CA PRO A 165 5.34 -5.01 -45.49
C PRO A 165 5.82 -6.38 -44.99
N THR A 166 5.49 -6.71 -43.74
CA THR A 166 5.50 -8.10 -43.28
C THR A 166 4.22 -8.75 -43.77
N LYS A 167 4.30 -10.02 -44.20
CA LYS A 167 3.24 -10.74 -44.94
C LYS A 167 1.85 -10.74 -44.28
N ASN A 168 1.75 -10.37 -42.99
CA ASN A 168 0.52 -10.44 -42.19
C ASN A 168 -0.09 -9.07 -41.80
N ASN A 169 0.46 -7.94 -42.25
CA ASN A 169 -0.12 -6.64 -41.92
C ASN A 169 -1.03 -6.14 -43.04
N ALA A 170 -2.33 -5.96 -42.73
CA ALA A 170 -3.23 -5.20 -43.59
C ALA A 170 -2.70 -3.77 -43.74
N ILE A 171 -2.65 -3.28 -44.98
CA ILE A 171 -2.20 -1.93 -45.31
C ILE A 171 -3.14 -0.94 -44.60
N PHE A 172 -2.57 -0.14 -43.69
CA PHE A 172 -3.32 0.96 -43.08
C PHE A 172 -3.75 1.94 -44.18
N LYS A 173 -5.04 1.96 -44.49
CA LYS A 173 -5.61 2.98 -45.37
C LYS A 173 -5.85 4.23 -44.53
N ASN A 174 -5.27 5.35 -44.96
CA ASN A 174 -5.52 6.63 -44.30
C ASN A 174 -7.02 6.95 -44.39
N PRO A 175 -7.70 7.31 -43.29
CA PRO A 175 -9.15 7.54 -43.27
C PRO A 175 -9.59 8.84 -43.96
N ILE A 176 -8.71 9.50 -44.71
CA ILE A 176 -8.94 10.79 -45.39
C ILE A 176 -8.88 10.63 -46.93
N ASN A 177 -8.57 9.43 -47.44
CA ASN A 177 -8.63 9.10 -48.87
C ASN A 177 -9.70 8.05 -49.17
#